data_AF-A0A976LLL6-F1
#
_entry.id   AF-A0A976LLL6-F1
#
_cell.length_a   1.000
_cell.length_b   1.000
_cell.length_c   1.000
_cell.angle_alpha   90.00
_cell.angle_beta   90.00
_cell.angle_gamma   90.00
#
_symmetry.space_group_name_H-M   'P 1'
#
loop_
_entity.id
_entity.type
_entity.pdbx_description
1 polymer ?
#
loop_
_entity_poly.entity_id
_entity_poly.type
_entity_poly.pdbx_seq_one_letter_code
_entity_poly.pdbx_strand_id
1 'polypeptide(L)'
;MIRLNIPRMNILLAALPVLLQLASAIAAGDEPASVTAPPSFRSDIMPVFFRAGCNAGVCHGSARGKEGFMLSLFGYDARGDYERVVHDMPG
;
A
#
# COMPACT_ATOMS: atom_id res chain seq x y z
N MET A 1 -55.85 -5.80 -32.11
CA MET A 1 -54.37 -5.79 -32.17
C MET A 1 -53.85 -5.44 -30.78
N ILE A 2 -53.45 -6.44 -29.97
CA ILE A 2 -52.88 -6.21 -28.63
C ILE A 2 -51.52 -6.90 -28.63
N ARG A 3 -50.45 -6.13 -28.88
CA ARG A 3 -49.06 -6.58 -28.70
C ARG A 3 -48.76 -6.51 -27.20
N LEU A 4 -48.93 -7.61 -26.47
CA LEU A 4 -48.36 -7.75 -25.13
C LEU A 4 -46.84 -7.92 -25.26
N ASN A 5 -46.14 -6.81 -25.07
CA ASN A 5 -44.70 -6.73 -24.92
C ASN A 5 -44.33 -7.29 -23.54
N ILE A 6 -43.66 -8.45 -23.51
CA ILE A 6 -43.13 -9.07 -22.29
C ILE A 6 -41.62 -8.75 -22.21
N PRO A 7 -41.19 -7.64 -21.56
CA PRO A 7 -39.79 -7.51 -21.17
C PRO A 7 -39.68 -7.12 -19.70
N ARG A 8 -40.23 -7.91 -18.77
CA ARG A 8 -40.11 -7.58 -17.34
C ARG A 8 -39.72 -8.73 -16.41
N MET A 9 -39.63 -9.97 -16.90
CA MET A 9 -39.40 -11.12 -16.02
C MET A 9 -37.99 -11.73 -16.08
N ASN A 10 -37.07 -11.15 -16.85
CA ASN A 10 -35.71 -11.68 -17.02
C ASN A 10 -34.58 -10.77 -16.47
N ILE A 11 -34.91 -9.60 -15.94
CA ILE A 11 -33.92 -8.69 -15.33
C ILE A 11 -33.62 -9.11 -13.89
N LEU A 12 -34.60 -9.67 -13.17
CA LEU A 12 -34.44 -10.13 -11.79
C LEU A 12 -33.47 -11.33 -11.66
N LEU A 13 -33.43 -12.22 -12.67
CA LEU A 13 -32.53 -13.39 -12.66
C LEU A 13 -31.06 -13.02 -12.96
N ALA A 14 -30.84 -11.91 -13.68
CA ALA A 14 -29.50 -11.46 -14.08
C ALA A 14 -28.74 -10.69 -12.98
N ALA A 15 -29.43 -10.21 -11.94
CA ALA A 15 -28.83 -9.42 -10.86
C ALA A 15 -28.22 -10.28 -9.73
N LEU A 16 -28.71 -11.51 -9.53
CA LEU A 16 -28.27 -12.40 -8.46
C LEU A 16 -26.77 -12.81 -8.55
N PRO A 17 -26.23 -13.21 -9.73
CA PRO A 17 -24.81 -13.54 -9.82
C PRO A 17 -23.90 -12.30 -9.73
N VAL A 18 -24.38 -11.12 -10.12
CA VAL A 18 -23.64 -9.86 -10.00
C VAL A 18 -23.52 -9.45 -8.54
N LEU A 19 -24.59 -9.59 -7.75
CA LEU A 19 -24.55 -9.36 -6.30
C LEU A 19 -23.58 -10.30 -5.59
N LEU A 20 -23.55 -11.58 -6.00
CA LEU A 20 -22.65 -12.59 -5.45
C LEU A 20 -21.18 -12.30 -5.78
N GLN A 21 -20.88 -11.75 -6.96
CA GLN A 21 -19.53 -11.37 -7.37
C GLN A 21 -18.99 -10.14 -6.61
N LEU A 22 -19.84 -9.16 -6.30
CA LEU A 22 -19.43 -8.01 -5.48
C LEU A 22 -19.07 -8.41 -4.03
N ALA A 23 -19.67 -9.47 -3.50
CA ALA A 23 -19.39 -9.94 -2.14
C ALA A 23 -17.99 -10.54 -1.97
N SER A 24 -17.35 -11.05 -3.03
CA SER A 24 -15.99 -11.61 -2.94
C SER A 24 -14.89 -10.55 -2.96
N ALA A 25 -15.18 -9.33 -3.43
CA ALA A 25 -14.19 -8.24 -3.49
C ALA A 25 -13.92 -7.60 -2.11
N ILE A 26 -14.87 -7.69 -1.18
CA ILE A 26 -14.69 -7.22 0.22
C ILE A 26 -14.00 -8.26 1.12
N ALA A 27 -13.87 -9.51 0.67
CA ALA A 27 -13.26 -10.60 1.43
C ALA A 27 -11.74 -10.70 1.22
N ALA A 28 -11.15 -9.82 0.40
CA ALA A 28 -9.71 -9.55 0.42
C ALA A 28 -9.35 -8.75 1.69
N GLY A 29 -9.66 -9.33 2.85
CA GLY A 29 -9.11 -8.90 4.12
C GLY A 29 -7.60 -9.16 4.06
N ASP A 30 -6.85 -8.11 4.36
CA ASP A 30 -5.43 -8.16 4.67
C ASP A 30 -5.23 -9.26 5.73
N GLU A 31 -4.74 -10.44 5.34
CA GLU A 31 -4.41 -11.50 6.28
C GLU A 31 -3.39 -10.91 7.27
N PRO A 32 -3.67 -10.87 8.59
CA PRO A 32 -2.73 -10.31 9.53
C PRO A 32 -1.48 -11.17 9.47
N ALA A 33 -0.38 -10.57 8.99
CA ALA A 33 0.92 -11.20 8.92
C ALA A 33 1.18 -11.94 10.25
N SER A 34 1.22 -13.27 10.17
CA SER A 34 1.52 -14.15 11.29
C SER A 34 2.82 -13.67 11.95
N VAL A 35 2.71 -13.08 13.15
CA VAL A 35 3.84 -12.52 13.88
C VAL A 35 4.73 -13.66 14.34
N THR A 36 5.82 -13.93 13.62
CA THR A 36 6.85 -14.87 14.11
C THR A 36 8.28 -14.29 14.07
N ALA A 37 8.49 -13.06 13.61
CA ALA A 37 9.78 -12.39 13.72
C ALA A 37 9.60 -10.88 13.91
N PRO A 38 10.50 -10.20 14.65
CA PRO A 38 10.50 -8.74 14.68
C PRO A 38 10.73 -8.18 13.26
N PRO A 39 10.12 -7.03 12.93
CA PRO A 39 10.27 -6.43 11.61
C PRO A 39 11.73 -6.07 11.34
N SER A 40 12.19 -6.39 10.13
CA SER A 40 13.49 -6.04 9.60
C SER A 40 13.44 -4.64 8.99
N PHE A 41 14.24 -3.70 9.50
CA PHE A 41 14.32 -2.36 8.92
C PHE A 41 14.63 -2.38 7.42
N ARG A 42 15.54 -3.27 7.00
CA ARG A 42 15.96 -3.38 5.60
C ARG A 42 14.88 -4.00 4.71
N SER A 43 14.16 -5.00 5.20
CA SER A 43 13.22 -5.77 4.37
C SER A 43 11.80 -5.24 4.42
N ASP A 44 11.41 -4.62 5.53
CA ASP A 44 10.01 -4.25 5.77
C ASP A 44 9.81 -2.73 5.75
N ILE A 45 10.78 -1.95 6.22
CA ILE A 45 10.65 -0.49 6.37
C ILE A 45 11.28 0.27 5.19
N MET A 46 12.50 -0.09 4.80
CA MET A 46 13.19 0.53 3.65
C MET A 46 12.37 0.51 2.35
N PRO A 47 11.65 -0.58 1.99
CA PRO A 47 10.79 -0.57 0.81
C PRO A 47 9.66 0.46 0.88
N VAL A 48 9.17 0.80 2.07
CA VAL A 48 8.16 1.86 2.26
C VAL A 48 8.76 3.21 1.86
N PHE A 49 9.98 3.52 2.30
CA PHE A 49 10.67 4.76 1.92
C PHE A 49 10.97 4.83 0.42
N PHE A 50 11.34 3.69 -0.18
CA PHE A 50 11.58 3.59 -1.61
C PHE A 50 10.29 3.86 -2.39
N ARG A 51 9.19 3.19 -2.03
CA ARG A 51 7.89 3.37 -2.67
C ARG A 51 7.35 4.80 -2.51
N ALA A 52 7.57 5.42 -1.36
CA ALA A 52 7.18 6.80 -1.10
C ALA A 52 8.13 7.83 -1.74
N GLY A 53 9.29 7.41 -2.28
CA GLY A 53 10.30 8.31 -2.84
C GLY A 53 11.08 9.11 -1.79
N CYS A 54 10.96 8.79 -0.50
CA CYS A 54 11.62 9.53 0.58
C CYS A 54 13.14 9.43 0.48
N ASN A 55 13.66 8.24 0.21
CA ASN A 55 15.10 7.97 0.07
C ASN A 55 15.61 8.22 -1.37
N ALA A 56 14.82 8.87 -2.22
CA ALA A 56 15.28 9.28 -3.55
C ALA A 56 16.11 10.56 -3.47
N GLY A 57 16.91 10.81 -4.51
CA GLY A 57 17.81 11.97 -4.59
C GLY A 57 17.11 13.34 -4.65
N VAL A 58 15.78 13.38 -4.71
CA VAL A 58 14.98 14.60 -4.79
C VAL A 58 14.67 15.22 -3.42
N CYS A 59 14.71 14.46 -2.34
CA CYS A 59 14.35 14.92 -0.99
C CYS A 59 15.35 14.39 0.06
N HIS A 60 14.92 13.49 0.95
CA HIS A 60 15.76 13.05 2.06
C HIS A 60 16.91 12.16 1.62
N GLY A 61 16.80 11.46 0.48
CA GLY A 61 17.90 10.72 -0.15
C GLY A 61 18.92 11.57 -0.92
N SER A 62 18.75 12.90 -0.96
CA SER A 62 19.71 13.79 -1.61
C SER A 62 20.99 13.91 -0.78
N ALA A 63 22.10 14.32 -1.40
CA ALA A 63 23.37 14.54 -0.70
C ALA A 63 23.30 15.59 0.43
N ARG A 64 22.23 16.40 0.47
CA ARG A 64 22.01 17.43 1.50
C ARG A 64 20.88 17.08 2.47
N GLY A 65 20.11 16.01 2.22
CA GLY A 65 18.86 15.75 2.94
C GLY A 65 17.84 16.88 2.78
N LYS A 66 16.88 16.94 3.70
CA LYS A 66 15.85 18.00 3.76
C LYS A 66 15.47 18.28 5.22
N GLU A 67 15.35 19.57 5.58
CA GLU A 67 15.04 20.04 6.95
C GLU A 67 15.94 19.43 8.04
N GLY A 68 17.23 19.25 7.75
CA GLY A 68 18.18 18.66 8.70
C GLY A 68 18.08 17.12 8.83
N PHE A 69 17.17 16.47 8.11
CA PHE A 69 17.02 15.02 8.09
C PHE A 69 17.49 14.42 6.75
N MET A 70 18.31 13.37 6.83
CA MET A 70 18.90 12.70 5.67
C MET A 70 18.67 11.19 5.72
N LEU A 71 18.31 10.63 4.58
CA LEU A 71 18.34 9.19 4.30
C LEU A 71 19.43 8.93 3.26
N SER A 72 19.96 7.72 3.25
CA SER A 72 20.90 7.27 2.24
C SER A 72 20.18 7.10 0.90
N LEU A 73 20.86 7.45 -0.19
CA LEU A 73 20.27 7.37 -1.52
C LEU A 73 19.87 5.93 -1.86
N PHE A 74 18.58 5.72 -2.12
CA PHE A 74 17.96 4.42 -2.37
C PHE A 74 18.26 3.34 -1.31
N GLY A 75 18.58 3.74 -0.07
CA GLY A 75 18.86 2.79 1.00
C GLY A 75 20.26 2.18 0.97
N TYR A 76 21.23 2.87 0.38
CA TYR A 76 22.64 2.46 0.33
C TYR A 76 23.22 2.08 1.71
N ASP A 77 22.85 2.81 2.76
CA ASP A 77 23.27 2.56 4.15
C ASP A 77 22.04 2.34 5.06
N ALA A 78 21.45 1.15 4.97
CA ALA A 78 20.29 0.78 5.79
C ALA A 78 20.53 0.90 7.30
N ARG A 79 21.77 0.71 7.78
CA ARG A 79 22.09 0.88 9.20
C ARG A 79 22.11 2.35 9.58
N GLY A 80 22.82 3.19 8.82
CA GLY A 80 22.82 4.64 9.06
C GLY A 80 21.43 5.27 8.91
N ASP A 81 20.58 4.73 8.05
CA ASP A 81 19.19 5.16 7.91
C ASP A 81 18.35 4.77 9.12
N TYR A 82 18.57 3.58 9.69
CA TYR A 82 17.93 3.16 10.93
C TYR A 82 18.26 4.13 12.08
N GLU A 83 19.56 4.41 12.29
CA GLU A 83 19.99 5.30 13.37
C GLU A 83 19.32 6.68 13.25
N ARG A 84 19.30 7.25 12.04
CA ARG A 84 18.70 8.56 11.82
C ARG A 84 17.20 8.56 12.05
N VAL A 85 16.48 7.57 11.54
CA VAL A 85 15.02 7.47 11.70
C VAL A 85 14.64 7.29 13.17
N VAL A 86 15.37 6.45 13.91
CA VAL A 86 14.99 6.05 15.27
C VAL A 86 15.49 7.02 16.33
N HIS A 87 16.65 7.64 16.11
CA HIS A 87 17.32 8.45 17.13
C HIS A 87 17.45 9.93 16.79
N ASP A 88 17.52 10.30 15.52
CA ASP A 88 17.84 11.67 15.11
C ASP A 88 16.65 12.42 14.48
N MET A 89 15.50 11.78 14.29
CA MET A 89 14.36 12.41 13.62
C MET A 89 13.80 13.56 14.48
N PRO A 90 13.89 14.82 14.02
CA PRO A 90 13.27 15.93 14.73
C PRO A 90 11.73 15.80 14.64
N GLY A 91 11.06 15.80 15.79
CA GLY A 91 9.60 15.74 15.91
C GLY A 91 8.91 17.07 15.70
#